data_AF-A0AAE5S9I8-F1
#
_entry.id   AF-A0AAE5S9I8-F1
#
_cell.length_a   1.000
_cell.length_b   1.000
_cell.length_c   1.000
_cell.angle_alpha   90.00
_cell.angle_beta   90.00
_cell.angle_gamma   90.00
#
_symmetry.space_group_name_H-M   'P 1'
#
loop_
_entity.id
_entity.type
_entity.pdbx_description
1 polymer ?
#
loop_
_entity_poly.entity_id
_entity_poly.type
_entity_poly.pdbx_seq_one_letter_code
_entity_poly.pdbx_strand_id
1 'polypeptide(L)'
;MPWYKSGTVSVTQNSNAVIGTNTAFIANSRVGDGFRGPDGGWYEVTNIASNTAMSIAPNYQGATNNAGGYALAPMQGYVKDSADALRALVNQFGSTLAVLGTSGTREGVRAALAAAASGNNGDILSLSGLTTALTIEQGGTGKKTASEAIQALGGIRLGVGNSSIGTSFFSGAPPGIAAISSSNNDGNTALRIGNGNNNNASAVMTFIRDGSFGLHLGIDTDNKFKIGGFSMGAVARTIYHEGNAVGTVSQSGGLPTGAIIETGNLNGGTFTKYLDGTMICRGISPTPVAASQGGGPIFYSGGVSFVFPAPFAAVPAVTMQAITSNGYFCWGASDGSATATGIIGRVVSPSSTASSYLCYIAVGRWF
;
A
#
# COMPACT_ATOMS: atom_id res chain seq x y z
N MET A 1 -61.51 -62.75 -3.31
CA MET A 1 -61.16 -64.10 -3.80
C MET A 1 -62.06 -65.11 -3.09
N PRO A 2 -62.77 -65.99 -3.80
CA PRO A 2 -63.63 -66.97 -3.16
C PRO A 2 -62.78 -67.99 -2.38
N TRP A 3 -63.22 -68.36 -1.18
CA TRP A 3 -62.54 -69.38 -0.36
C TRP A 3 -62.58 -70.76 -1.04
N TYR A 4 -61.51 -71.53 -0.89
CA TYR A 4 -61.43 -72.87 -1.45
C TYR A 4 -62.24 -73.87 -0.61
N LYS A 5 -63.15 -74.62 -1.24
CA LYS A 5 -64.12 -75.52 -0.57
C LYS A 5 -64.38 -76.84 -1.32
N SER A 6 -63.54 -77.17 -2.31
CA SER A 6 -63.75 -78.36 -3.15
C SER A 6 -63.35 -79.63 -2.38
N GLY A 7 -64.15 -80.69 -2.51
CA GLY A 7 -63.95 -81.96 -1.81
C GLY A 7 -64.50 -81.97 -0.38
N THR A 8 -64.20 -83.01 0.38
CA THR A 8 -64.57 -83.17 1.79
C THR A 8 -63.34 -83.43 2.64
N VAL A 9 -63.46 -83.19 3.95
CA VAL A 9 -62.40 -83.47 4.91
C VAL A 9 -62.87 -84.43 6.00
N SER A 10 -62.01 -85.37 6.33
CA SER A 10 -62.10 -86.19 7.53
C SER A 10 -61.30 -85.53 8.64
N VAL A 11 -61.97 -85.22 9.74
CA VAL A 11 -61.44 -84.53 10.91
C VAL A 11 -61.87 -85.30 12.15
N THR A 12 -60.90 -85.61 13.02
CA THR A 12 -61.14 -86.37 14.26
C THR A 12 -61.07 -85.43 15.45
N GLN A 13 -62.01 -85.55 16.38
CA GLN A 13 -62.00 -84.75 17.61
C GLN A 13 -60.66 -84.89 18.34
N ASN A 14 -60.13 -83.78 18.83
CA ASN A 14 -58.83 -83.68 19.49
C ASN A 14 -57.62 -84.08 18.64
N SER A 15 -57.76 -84.16 17.32
CA SER A 15 -56.65 -84.37 16.38
C SER A 15 -56.34 -83.10 15.61
N ASN A 16 -55.07 -82.88 15.28
CA ASN A 16 -54.65 -81.82 14.35
C ASN A 16 -54.75 -82.24 12.89
N ALA A 17 -54.99 -83.53 12.60
CA ALA A 17 -54.98 -84.04 11.23
C ALA A 17 -56.29 -83.76 10.50
N VAL A 18 -56.17 -83.16 9.32
CA VAL A 18 -57.26 -82.95 8.36
C VAL A 18 -56.93 -83.75 7.11
N ILE A 19 -57.72 -84.79 6.83
CA ILE A 19 -57.52 -85.69 5.69
C ILE A 19 -58.57 -85.41 4.64
N GLY A 20 -58.16 -84.81 3.53
CA GLY A 20 -59.03 -84.43 2.42
C GLY A 20 -59.28 -85.56 1.42
N THR A 21 -60.48 -85.59 0.85
CA THR A 21 -60.86 -86.40 -0.31
C THR A 21 -61.28 -85.46 -1.44
N ASN A 22 -60.70 -85.63 -2.63
CA ASN A 22 -60.88 -84.72 -3.78
C ASN A 22 -60.52 -83.25 -3.47
N THR A 23 -59.54 -83.05 -2.58
CA THR A 23 -58.99 -81.75 -2.20
C THR A 23 -57.66 -81.48 -2.91
N ALA A 24 -57.26 -80.21 -2.96
CA ALA A 24 -56.00 -79.74 -3.52
C ALA A 24 -55.38 -78.69 -2.59
N PHE A 25 -55.05 -79.09 -1.35
CA PHE A 25 -54.59 -78.17 -0.31
C PHE A 25 -53.33 -77.38 -0.67
N ILE A 26 -52.32 -78.00 -1.30
CA ILE A 26 -51.04 -77.34 -1.63
C ILE A 26 -51.26 -76.15 -2.56
N ALA A 27 -52.14 -76.30 -3.56
CA ALA A 27 -52.38 -75.26 -4.55
C ALA A 27 -53.25 -74.10 -4.01
N ASN A 28 -54.00 -74.33 -2.92
CA ASN A 28 -55.08 -73.43 -2.50
C ASN A 28 -54.96 -72.91 -1.07
N SER A 29 -53.89 -73.28 -0.35
CA SER A 29 -53.62 -72.79 1.01
C SER A 29 -52.12 -72.81 1.32
N ARG A 30 -51.73 -72.11 2.37
CA ARG A 30 -50.39 -72.07 2.93
C ARG A 30 -50.46 -72.21 4.45
N VAL A 31 -49.34 -72.57 5.06
CA VAL A 31 -49.19 -72.50 6.53
C VAL A 31 -49.45 -71.05 6.98
N GLY A 32 -50.25 -70.89 8.02
CA GLY A 32 -50.74 -69.61 8.54
C GLY A 32 -52.10 -69.17 8.00
N ASP A 33 -52.66 -69.85 6.99
CA ASP A 33 -54.03 -69.58 6.53
C ASP A 33 -55.09 -70.06 7.53
N GLY A 34 -56.30 -69.51 7.42
CA GLY A 34 -57.45 -69.97 8.19
C GLY A 34 -58.12 -71.18 7.54
N PHE A 35 -58.17 -72.30 8.24
CA PHE A 35 -59.03 -73.44 7.93
C PHE A 35 -60.33 -73.33 8.73
N ARG A 36 -61.47 -73.39 8.03
CA ARG A 36 -62.79 -73.50 8.66
C ARG A 36 -63.27 -74.93 8.59
N GLY A 37 -63.44 -75.56 9.74
CA GLY A 37 -63.85 -76.95 9.85
C GLY A 37 -65.35 -77.17 9.58
N PRO A 38 -65.80 -78.44 9.48
CA PRO A 38 -67.21 -78.81 9.31
C PRO A 38 -68.10 -78.41 10.49
N ASP A 39 -67.51 -78.25 11.67
CA ASP A 39 -68.11 -77.65 12.86
C ASP A 39 -68.33 -76.14 12.76
N GLY A 40 -67.83 -75.50 11.70
CA GLY A 40 -67.88 -74.07 11.47
C GLY A 40 -66.81 -73.28 12.23
N GLY A 41 -65.96 -73.96 13.02
CA GLY A 41 -64.85 -73.39 13.80
C GLY A 41 -63.67 -72.99 12.93
N TRP A 42 -62.87 -72.03 13.42
CA TRP A 42 -61.67 -71.54 12.75
C TRP A 42 -60.41 -72.06 13.40
N TYR A 43 -59.49 -72.52 12.55
CA TYR A 43 -58.22 -73.11 12.92
C TYR A 43 -57.13 -72.55 12.03
N GLU A 44 -55.93 -72.43 12.55
CA GLU A 44 -54.74 -72.06 11.79
C GLU A 44 -54.18 -73.31 11.11
N VAL A 45 -53.85 -73.21 9.82
CA VAL A 45 -53.12 -74.26 9.10
C VAL A 45 -51.67 -74.24 9.55
N THR A 46 -51.19 -75.30 10.20
CA THR A 46 -49.82 -75.37 10.73
C THR A 46 -48.87 -76.15 9.83
N ASN A 47 -49.38 -77.04 8.99
CA ASN A 47 -48.60 -77.78 8.00
C ASN A 47 -49.49 -78.23 6.84
N ILE A 48 -48.95 -78.32 5.63
CA ILE A 48 -49.64 -78.92 4.47
C ILE A 48 -48.73 -80.04 3.95
N ALA A 49 -49.06 -81.28 4.31
CA ALA A 49 -48.24 -82.44 3.99
C ALA A 49 -48.48 -82.93 2.54
N SER A 50 -49.70 -82.78 2.03
CA SER A 50 -50.06 -83.14 0.65
C SER A 50 -51.34 -82.41 0.19
N ASN A 51 -51.77 -82.63 -1.06
CA ASN A 51 -53.08 -82.13 -1.53
C ASN A 51 -54.28 -82.67 -0.73
N THR A 52 -54.09 -83.76 0.03
CA THR A 52 -55.12 -84.49 0.78
C THR A 52 -54.79 -84.62 2.27
N ALA A 53 -53.73 -83.99 2.78
CA ALA A 53 -53.38 -84.04 4.19
C ALA A 53 -52.80 -82.70 4.64
N MET A 54 -53.39 -82.13 5.68
CA MET A 54 -52.89 -80.93 6.35
C MET A 54 -53.05 -81.05 7.86
N SER A 55 -52.35 -80.18 8.60
CA SER A 55 -52.44 -80.08 10.05
C SER A 55 -52.98 -78.72 10.45
N ILE A 56 -53.78 -78.68 11.51
CA ILE A 56 -54.40 -77.46 12.03
C ILE A 56 -54.11 -77.24 13.52
N ALA A 57 -54.18 -75.99 13.98
CA ALA A 57 -54.10 -75.62 15.38
C ALA A 57 -55.18 -74.59 15.77
N PRO A 58 -55.79 -74.69 16.97
CA PRO A 58 -55.71 -75.83 17.90
C PRO A 58 -56.25 -77.13 17.28
N ASN A 59 -56.10 -78.27 17.96
CA ASN A 59 -56.67 -79.53 17.48
C ASN A 59 -58.19 -79.39 17.28
N TYR A 60 -58.75 -80.14 16.31
CA TYR A 60 -60.16 -80.06 15.94
C TYR A 60 -61.08 -80.30 17.13
N GLN A 61 -61.96 -79.34 17.43
CA GLN A 61 -62.75 -79.33 18.67
C GLN A 61 -64.15 -79.93 18.50
N GLY A 62 -64.68 -79.93 17.28
CA GLY A 62 -65.97 -80.53 16.96
C GLY A 62 -65.98 -82.06 17.04
N ALA A 63 -67.18 -82.65 17.00
CA ALA A 63 -67.35 -84.10 16.91
C ALA A 63 -66.70 -84.65 15.63
N THR A 64 -66.07 -85.83 15.72
CA THR A 64 -65.41 -86.51 14.60
C THR A 64 -66.34 -86.60 13.38
N ASN A 65 -65.87 -86.11 12.24
CA ASN A 65 -66.60 -86.12 10.99
C ASN A 65 -65.72 -86.70 9.89
N ASN A 66 -66.15 -87.82 9.31
CA ASN A 66 -65.36 -88.55 8.32
C ASN A 66 -65.50 -87.98 6.89
N ALA A 67 -66.42 -87.03 6.65
CA ALA A 67 -66.64 -86.41 5.34
C ALA A 67 -67.39 -85.06 5.47
N GLY A 68 -66.76 -84.08 6.10
CA GLY A 68 -67.34 -82.76 6.33
C GLY A 68 -66.98 -81.73 5.26
N GLY A 69 -67.82 -80.69 5.11
CA GLY A 69 -67.49 -79.51 4.31
C GLY A 69 -66.49 -78.60 5.04
N TYR A 70 -65.65 -77.87 4.31
CA TYR A 70 -64.63 -76.99 4.87
C TYR A 70 -64.45 -75.73 4.01
N ALA A 71 -63.66 -74.78 4.51
CA ALA A 71 -63.16 -73.68 3.69
C ALA A 71 -61.73 -73.29 4.07
N LEU A 72 -60.92 -72.88 3.10
CA LEU A 72 -59.61 -72.26 3.33
C LEU A 72 -59.66 -70.76 3.00
N ALA A 73 -59.22 -69.94 3.95
CA ALA A 73 -59.18 -68.49 3.89
C ALA A 73 -57.72 -67.99 3.97
N PRO A 74 -57.18 -67.34 2.92
CA PRO A 74 -55.82 -66.82 2.94
C PRO A 74 -55.61 -65.73 4.01
N MET A 75 -54.54 -65.81 4.82
CA MET A 75 -54.17 -64.77 5.80
C MET A 75 -52.92 -63.99 5.34
N GLN A 76 -53.05 -62.67 5.13
CA GLN A 76 -51.98 -61.85 4.53
C GLN A 76 -50.92 -61.39 5.55
N GLY A 77 -49.94 -62.23 5.87
CA GLY A 77 -48.76 -61.86 6.69
C GLY A 77 -47.68 -61.07 5.93
N TYR A 78 -47.29 -61.52 4.72
CA TYR A 78 -46.17 -60.97 3.94
C TYR A 78 -46.33 -59.50 3.50
N VAL A 79 -47.57 -59.02 3.40
CA VAL A 79 -47.88 -57.63 3.03
C VAL A 79 -47.53 -56.66 4.17
N LYS A 80 -47.59 -57.12 5.42
CA LYS A 80 -47.29 -56.30 6.61
C LYS A 80 -45.79 -56.07 6.77
N ASP A 81 -44.97 -57.12 6.69
CA ASP A 81 -43.51 -56.99 6.86
C ASP A 81 -42.87 -56.14 5.76
N SER A 82 -43.33 -56.30 4.51
CA SER A 82 -42.89 -55.48 3.39
C SER A 82 -43.29 -54.01 3.58
N ALA A 83 -44.49 -53.75 4.11
CA ALA A 83 -44.95 -52.40 4.40
C ALA A 83 -44.16 -51.76 5.56
N ASP A 84 -43.84 -52.52 6.60
CA ASP A 84 -43.04 -52.02 7.73
C ASP A 84 -41.58 -51.75 7.33
N ALA A 85 -40.98 -52.60 6.48
CA ALA A 85 -39.64 -52.35 5.94
C ALA A 85 -39.59 -51.08 5.05
N LEU A 86 -40.60 -50.89 4.18
CA LEU A 86 -40.71 -49.67 3.38
C LEU A 86 -40.93 -48.44 4.26
N ARG A 87 -41.76 -48.55 5.30
CA ARG A 87 -42.00 -47.46 6.26
C ARG A 87 -40.74 -47.10 7.03
N ALA A 88 -39.92 -48.07 7.42
CA ALA A 88 -38.63 -47.82 8.08
C ALA A 88 -37.67 -47.03 7.16
N LEU A 89 -37.57 -47.41 5.88
CA LEU A 89 -36.78 -46.69 4.89
C LEU A 89 -37.27 -45.23 4.73
N VAL A 90 -38.58 -45.03 4.59
CA VAL A 90 -39.19 -43.69 4.44
C VAL A 90 -38.96 -42.84 5.69
N ASN A 91 -39.05 -43.42 6.89
CA ASN A 91 -38.80 -42.67 8.12
C ASN A 91 -37.33 -42.28 8.27
N GLN A 92 -36.40 -43.14 7.86
CA GLN A 92 -34.97 -42.89 8.00
C GLN A 92 -34.43 -41.92 6.94
N PHE A 93 -34.91 -42.00 5.71
CA PHE A 93 -34.34 -41.26 4.58
C PHE A 93 -35.31 -40.35 3.84
N GLY A 94 -36.62 -40.43 4.11
CA GLY A 94 -37.64 -39.69 3.35
C GLY A 94 -37.46 -38.18 3.41
N SER A 95 -37.12 -37.62 4.59
CA SER A 95 -36.83 -36.19 4.74
C SER A 95 -35.57 -35.77 3.99
N THR A 96 -34.50 -36.55 4.06
CA THR A 96 -33.24 -36.30 3.34
C THR A 96 -33.41 -36.41 1.82
N LEU A 97 -34.17 -37.39 1.35
CA LEU A 97 -34.42 -37.61 -0.08
C LEU A 97 -35.39 -36.57 -0.65
N ALA A 98 -36.33 -36.08 0.16
CA ALA A 98 -37.24 -34.99 -0.23
C ALA A 98 -36.48 -33.69 -0.55
N VAL A 99 -35.31 -33.46 0.05
CA VAL A 99 -34.45 -32.32 -0.28
C VAL A 99 -34.02 -32.35 -1.76
N LEU A 100 -33.93 -33.53 -2.39
CA LEU A 100 -33.54 -33.65 -3.81
C LEU A 100 -34.65 -33.21 -4.80
N GLY A 101 -35.87 -32.98 -4.31
CA GLY A 101 -36.99 -32.55 -5.14
C GLY A 101 -37.37 -33.55 -6.24
N THR A 102 -37.84 -33.06 -7.38
CA THR A 102 -38.31 -33.88 -8.52
C THR A 102 -37.20 -34.26 -9.51
N SER A 103 -35.94 -33.91 -9.23
CA SER A 103 -34.85 -33.99 -10.21
C SER A 103 -33.85 -35.08 -9.84
N GLY A 104 -34.04 -36.30 -10.34
CA GLY A 104 -33.11 -37.42 -10.15
C GLY A 104 -31.80 -37.31 -10.92
N THR A 105 -31.48 -36.17 -11.52
CA THR A 105 -30.25 -35.93 -12.29
C THR A 105 -29.13 -35.42 -11.38
N ARG A 106 -27.86 -35.66 -11.76
CA ARG A 106 -26.69 -35.14 -11.05
C ARG A 106 -26.74 -33.62 -10.85
N GLU A 107 -27.29 -32.91 -11.84
CA GLU A 107 -27.45 -31.45 -11.83
C GLU A 107 -28.55 -31.01 -10.86
N GLY A 108 -29.69 -31.69 -10.88
CA GLY A 108 -30.82 -31.42 -9.97
C GLY A 108 -30.46 -31.62 -8.50
N VAL A 109 -29.77 -32.71 -8.19
CA VAL A 109 -29.27 -33.00 -6.84
C VAL A 109 -28.28 -31.92 -6.37
N ARG A 110 -27.37 -31.48 -7.23
CA ARG A 110 -26.39 -30.43 -6.88
C ARG A 110 -27.07 -29.10 -6.59
N ALA A 111 -28.05 -28.72 -7.43
CA ALA A 111 -28.83 -27.49 -7.25
C ALA A 111 -29.65 -27.54 -5.95
N ALA A 112 -30.31 -28.66 -5.68
CA ALA A 112 -31.15 -28.82 -4.49
C ALA A 112 -30.36 -28.82 -3.18
N LEU A 113 -29.10 -29.28 -3.22
CA LEU A 113 -28.19 -29.24 -2.07
C LEU A 113 -27.38 -27.94 -1.97
N ALA A 114 -27.61 -26.96 -2.87
CA ALA A 114 -26.83 -25.73 -3.02
C ALA A 114 -25.31 -25.99 -3.01
N ALA A 115 -24.90 -27.14 -3.55
CA ALA A 115 -23.50 -27.55 -3.54
C ALA A 115 -22.76 -26.77 -4.63
N ALA A 116 -21.60 -26.20 -4.26
CA ALA A 116 -20.75 -25.48 -5.20
C ALA A 116 -20.52 -26.30 -6.48
N ALA A 117 -20.67 -25.67 -7.63
CA ALA A 117 -20.39 -26.28 -8.92
C ALA A 117 -18.91 -26.65 -9.04
N SER A 118 -18.62 -27.62 -9.90
CA SER A 118 -17.25 -27.80 -10.40
C SER A 118 -17.04 -26.74 -11.47
N GLY A 119 -16.28 -25.68 -11.18
CA GLY A 119 -16.03 -24.57 -12.11
C GLY A 119 -16.50 -23.22 -11.57
N ASN A 120 -17.14 -22.41 -12.41
CA ASN A 120 -17.54 -21.05 -12.05
C ASN A 120 -18.70 -21.06 -11.05
N ASN A 121 -18.42 -20.71 -9.79
CA ASN A 121 -19.38 -20.65 -8.70
C ASN A 121 -19.98 -19.24 -8.55
N GLY A 122 -20.69 -18.77 -9.59
CA GLY A 122 -21.24 -17.40 -9.64
C GLY A 122 -22.41 -17.12 -8.69
N ASP A 123 -22.90 -18.15 -8.00
CA ASP A 123 -24.04 -18.12 -7.07
C ASP A 123 -23.62 -18.09 -5.58
N ILE A 124 -22.32 -18.19 -5.27
CA ILE A 124 -21.82 -18.11 -3.88
C ILE A 124 -21.95 -16.68 -3.36
N LEU A 125 -22.88 -16.46 -2.43
CA LEU A 125 -23.09 -15.17 -1.75
C LEU A 125 -22.14 -14.96 -0.55
N SER A 126 -21.72 -16.03 0.13
CA SER A 126 -20.79 -15.96 1.27
C SER A 126 -20.05 -17.29 1.53
N LEU A 127 -18.88 -17.24 2.17
CA LEU A 127 -18.00 -18.38 2.47
C LEU A 127 -17.75 -18.50 4.00
N SER A 128 -18.83 -18.65 4.78
CA SER A 128 -18.79 -18.59 6.25
C SER A 128 -18.19 -19.83 6.96
N GLY A 129 -18.07 -20.97 6.26
CA GLY A 129 -17.55 -22.23 6.81
C GLY A 129 -16.04 -22.45 6.65
N LEU A 130 -15.30 -21.46 6.15
CA LEU A 130 -13.90 -21.62 5.81
C LEU A 130 -13.01 -21.59 7.06
N THR A 131 -12.41 -22.73 7.40
CA THR A 131 -11.48 -22.85 8.54
C THR A 131 -10.02 -22.56 8.16
N THR A 132 -9.69 -22.62 6.87
CA THR A 132 -8.37 -22.31 6.31
C THR A 132 -8.50 -21.20 5.27
N ALA A 133 -7.80 -20.08 5.45
CA ALA A 133 -7.90 -18.95 4.54
C ALA A 133 -7.49 -19.29 3.09
N LEU A 134 -8.12 -18.64 2.11
CA LEU A 134 -7.75 -18.73 0.69
C LEU A 134 -6.31 -18.22 0.47
N THR A 135 -5.59 -18.86 -0.44
CA THR A 135 -4.23 -18.46 -0.82
C THR A 135 -4.23 -17.18 -1.64
N ILE A 136 -3.05 -16.56 -1.80
CA ILE A 136 -2.87 -15.37 -2.66
C ILE A 136 -3.20 -15.67 -4.13
N GLU A 137 -2.84 -16.86 -4.63
CA GLU A 137 -3.17 -17.30 -5.99
C GLU A 137 -4.68 -17.38 -6.24
N GLN A 138 -5.47 -17.68 -5.20
CA GLN A 138 -6.93 -17.72 -5.25
C GLN A 138 -7.58 -16.35 -5.01
N GLY A 139 -6.79 -15.27 -4.95
CA GLY A 139 -7.27 -13.92 -4.63
C GLY A 139 -7.51 -13.67 -3.14
N GLY A 140 -7.15 -14.62 -2.27
CA GLY A 140 -7.19 -14.46 -0.83
C GLY A 140 -6.01 -13.64 -0.31
N THR A 141 -6.22 -12.84 0.72
CA THR A 141 -5.10 -12.11 1.35
C THR A 141 -4.52 -12.87 2.53
N GLY A 142 -5.19 -13.94 2.98
CA GLY A 142 -4.81 -14.71 4.16
C GLY A 142 -4.91 -13.94 5.49
N LYS A 143 -5.48 -12.73 5.48
CA LYS A 143 -5.48 -11.81 6.62
C LYS A 143 -6.88 -11.30 6.95
N LYS A 144 -7.11 -10.97 8.22
CA LYS A 144 -8.42 -10.58 8.75
C LYS A 144 -8.65 -9.08 8.73
N THR A 145 -7.59 -8.28 8.54
CA THR A 145 -7.66 -6.82 8.49
C THR A 145 -7.17 -6.30 7.15
N ALA A 146 -7.72 -5.17 6.70
CA ALA A 146 -7.25 -4.48 5.49
C ALA A 146 -5.75 -4.13 5.59
N SER A 147 -5.28 -3.81 6.80
CA SER A 147 -3.89 -3.47 7.08
C SER A 147 -2.91 -4.57 6.72
N GLU A 148 -3.18 -5.77 7.21
CA GLU A 148 -2.35 -6.94 6.99
C GLU A 148 -2.53 -7.48 5.57
N ALA A 149 -3.73 -7.36 5.01
CA ALA A 149 -4.02 -7.76 3.64
C ALA A 149 -3.19 -6.99 2.61
N ILE A 150 -3.13 -5.66 2.73
CA ILE A 150 -2.33 -4.81 1.83
C ILE A 150 -0.84 -5.15 1.95
N GLN A 151 -0.34 -5.40 3.16
CA GLN A 151 1.05 -5.84 3.37
C GLN A 151 1.33 -7.20 2.73
N ALA A 152 0.41 -8.16 2.85
CA ALA A 152 0.54 -9.48 2.24
C ALA A 152 0.62 -9.41 0.71
N LEU A 153 0.00 -8.39 0.11
CA LEU A 153 0.04 -8.11 -1.33
C LEU A 153 1.20 -7.20 -1.75
N GLY A 154 2.05 -6.75 -0.82
CA GLY A 154 3.17 -5.84 -1.10
C GLY A 154 2.76 -4.39 -1.42
N GLY A 155 1.54 -3.99 -1.06
CA GLY A 155 1.02 -2.65 -1.32
C GLY A 155 1.49 -1.59 -0.32
N ILE A 156 1.45 -0.33 -0.73
CA ILE A 156 1.72 0.83 0.13
C ILE A 156 0.42 1.29 0.79
N ARG A 157 0.47 1.55 2.11
CA ARG A 157 -0.68 2.04 2.85
C ARG A 157 -0.73 3.57 2.83
N LEU A 158 -1.79 4.14 2.27
CA LEU A 158 -2.03 5.57 2.34
C LEU A 158 -2.52 5.98 3.74
N GLY A 159 -2.02 7.11 4.26
CA GLY A 159 -2.48 7.70 5.53
C GLY A 159 -1.90 7.10 6.81
N VAL A 160 -0.91 6.21 6.73
CA VAL A 160 -0.18 5.64 7.88
C VAL A 160 1.32 5.62 7.60
N GLY A 161 2.13 5.44 8.65
CA GLY A 161 3.58 5.25 8.49
C GLY A 161 3.89 3.95 7.75
N ASN A 162 4.69 4.04 6.68
CA ASN A 162 5.25 2.87 6.00
C ASN A 162 6.75 2.83 6.32
N SER A 163 7.25 1.72 6.82
CA SER A 163 8.68 1.48 7.02
C SER A 163 9.16 0.52 5.96
N SER A 164 10.25 0.87 5.30
CA SER A 164 10.90 0.03 4.31
C SER A 164 12.41 0.07 4.54
N ILE A 165 13.06 -1.07 4.31
CA ILE A 165 14.52 -1.17 4.33
C ILE A 165 14.95 -1.29 2.87
N GLY A 166 15.65 -0.28 2.35
CA GLY A 166 16.22 -0.32 1.00
C GLY A 166 15.25 0.01 -0.15
N THR A 167 14.27 0.90 0.04
CA THR A 167 13.45 1.39 -1.09
C THR A 167 14.30 2.17 -2.09
N SER A 168 14.35 1.68 -3.33
CA SER A 168 14.92 2.37 -4.48
C SER A 168 13.82 3.06 -5.30
N PHE A 169 14.01 4.34 -5.63
CA PHE A 169 13.14 5.07 -6.55
C PHE A 169 13.81 5.13 -7.93
N PHE A 170 13.13 4.60 -8.96
CA PHE A 170 13.61 4.65 -10.35
C PHE A 170 12.82 5.68 -11.14
N SER A 171 13.53 6.48 -11.94
CA SER A 171 12.90 7.45 -12.84
C SER A 171 12.53 6.79 -14.17
N GLY A 172 11.47 7.27 -14.82
CA GLY A 172 11.02 6.84 -16.15
C GLY A 172 11.84 7.43 -17.31
N ALA A 173 13.17 7.45 -17.20
CA ALA A 173 14.12 8.01 -18.18
C ALA A 173 13.92 9.51 -18.55
N PRO A 174 13.89 10.43 -17.57
CA PRO A 174 13.93 11.87 -17.86
C PRO A 174 15.25 12.26 -18.57
N PRO A 175 15.25 13.29 -19.44
CA PRO A 175 16.48 13.79 -20.04
C PRO A 175 17.37 14.49 -18.98
N GLY A 176 18.46 15.13 -19.43
CA GLY A 176 19.26 15.99 -18.54
C GLY A 176 18.38 17.04 -17.83
N ILE A 177 18.74 17.37 -16.58
CA ILE A 177 17.88 18.12 -15.63
C ILE A 177 17.26 19.39 -16.25
N ALA A 178 18.06 20.20 -16.95
CA ALA A 178 17.59 21.45 -17.56
C ALA A 178 16.51 21.27 -18.65
N ALA A 179 16.38 20.06 -19.22
CA ALA A 179 15.45 19.74 -20.30
C ALA A 179 14.21 18.96 -19.83
N ILE A 180 14.06 18.65 -18.54
CA ILE A 180 12.94 17.83 -18.04
C ILE A 180 11.60 18.50 -18.30
N SER A 181 11.47 19.78 -17.93
CA SER A 181 10.20 20.49 -18.08
C SER A 181 9.90 20.85 -19.53
N SER A 182 10.90 21.26 -20.31
CA SER A 182 10.71 21.58 -21.74
C SER A 182 10.40 20.35 -22.60
N SER A 183 10.69 19.15 -22.11
CA SER A 183 10.35 17.89 -22.78
C SER A 183 9.08 17.21 -22.25
N ASN A 184 8.30 17.86 -21.37
CA ASN A 184 7.10 17.32 -20.73
C ASN A 184 7.36 16.02 -19.92
N ASN A 185 8.54 15.89 -19.32
CA ASN A 185 8.94 14.70 -18.53
C ASN A 185 8.87 14.93 -17.02
N ASP A 186 8.24 16.01 -16.53
CA ASP A 186 8.16 16.31 -15.09
C ASP A 186 7.53 15.16 -14.26
N GLY A 187 6.63 14.39 -14.88
CA GLY A 187 5.98 13.21 -14.28
C GLY A 187 6.84 11.95 -14.24
N ASN A 188 7.99 11.93 -14.93
CA ASN A 188 8.87 10.77 -15.05
C ASN A 188 10.04 10.81 -14.04
N THR A 189 10.02 11.75 -13.09
CA THR A 189 11.00 11.84 -12.01
C THR A 189 10.78 10.75 -10.96
N ALA A 190 11.85 10.26 -10.35
CA ALA A 190 11.79 9.12 -9.41
C ALA A 190 11.05 9.45 -8.09
N LEU A 191 11.21 10.70 -7.61
CA LEU A 191 10.58 11.20 -6.40
C LEU A 191 10.19 12.66 -6.61
N ARG A 192 8.93 12.99 -6.33
CA ARG A 192 8.41 14.35 -6.43
C ARG A 192 7.86 14.80 -5.08
N ILE A 193 8.38 15.92 -4.59
CA ILE A 193 7.90 16.62 -3.40
C ILE A 193 7.22 17.88 -3.90
N GLY A 194 5.90 17.98 -3.72
CA GLY A 194 5.10 19.11 -4.20
C GLY A 194 4.22 19.68 -3.10
N ASN A 195 3.88 20.97 -3.22
CA ASN A 195 3.02 21.71 -2.29
C ASN A 195 1.58 21.89 -2.81
N GLY A 196 1.19 21.18 -3.89
CA GLY A 196 -0.15 21.23 -4.44
C GLY A 196 -0.55 22.58 -5.08
N ASN A 197 0.39 23.27 -5.73
CA ASN A 197 0.16 24.58 -6.38
C ASN A 197 -0.18 25.71 -5.38
N ASN A 198 0.28 25.60 -4.13
CA ASN A 198 0.11 26.63 -3.12
C ASN A 198 1.34 27.56 -3.06
N ASN A 199 1.23 28.75 -3.66
CA ASN A 199 2.33 29.73 -3.69
C ASN A 199 2.74 30.26 -2.30
N ASN A 200 1.93 30.02 -1.27
CA ASN A 200 2.21 30.42 0.10
C ASN A 200 2.80 29.29 0.96
N ALA A 201 3.08 28.13 0.36
CA ALA A 201 3.64 26.98 1.06
C ALA A 201 4.93 26.48 0.41
N SER A 202 5.89 26.06 1.22
CA SER A 202 7.13 25.43 0.78
C SER A 202 6.86 23.97 0.34
N ALA A 203 7.64 23.46 -0.61
CA ALA A 203 7.67 22.04 -0.95
C ALA A 203 8.89 21.40 -0.29
N VAL A 204 8.68 20.70 0.82
CA VAL A 204 9.77 20.23 1.70
C VAL A 204 9.63 18.76 2.09
N MET A 205 10.77 18.14 2.39
CA MET A 205 10.86 16.89 3.13
C MET A 205 11.49 17.12 4.50
N THR A 206 11.14 16.28 5.46
CA THR A 206 11.64 16.38 6.84
C THR A 206 12.73 15.34 7.08
N PHE A 207 13.84 15.79 7.65
CA PHE A 207 14.86 14.92 8.25
C PHE A 207 14.75 15.04 9.75
N ILE A 208 14.45 13.94 10.44
CA ILE A 208 14.26 13.93 11.88
C ILE A 208 14.98 12.75 12.50
N ARG A 209 15.69 13.03 13.60
CA ARG A 209 16.08 12.06 14.61
C ARG A 209 15.10 12.24 15.76
N ASP A 210 14.15 11.33 15.89
CA ASP A 210 13.07 11.43 16.88
C ASP A 210 13.60 11.70 18.28
N GLY A 211 13.03 12.71 18.94
CA GLY A 211 13.43 13.15 20.28
C GLY A 211 14.77 13.90 20.37
N SER A 212 15.47 14.17 19.26
CA SER A 212 16.81 14.78 19.29
C SER A 212 16.94 16.01 18.40
N PHE A 213 16.84 15.86 17.08
CA PHE A 213 17.07 16.97 16.15
C PHE A 213 16.27 16.76 14.87
N GLY A 214 15.66 17.83 14.35
CA GLY A 214 14.99 17.80 13.06
C GLY A 214 15.21 19.08 12.26
N LEU A 215 15.05 18.96 10.94
CA LEU A 215 14.98 20.07 10.00
C LEU A 215 14.10 19.71 8.81
N HIS A 216 13.69 20.74 8.07
CA HIS A 216 13.12 20.60 6.74
C HIS A 216 14.16 20.97 5.68
N LEU A 217 14.11 20.27 4.54
CA LEU A 217 14.89 20.55 3.33
C LEU A 217 13.92 20.66 2.16
N GLY A 218 14.03 21.69 1.34
CA GLY A 218 13.22 21.80 0.14
C GLY A 218 13.21 23.17 -0.50
N ILE A 219 12.24 23.39 -1.38
CA ILE A 219 12.04 24.68 -2.05
C ILE A 219 11.07 25.51 -1.22
N ASP A 220 11.52 26.70 -0.83
CA ASP A 220 10.74 27.63 -0.01
C ASP A 220 9.89 28.59 -0.87
N THR A 221 9.05 29.39 -0.21
CA THR A 221 8.11 30.34 -0.84
C THR A 221 8.76 31.43 -1.69
N ASP A 222 10.07 31.66 -1.53
CA ASP A 222 10.88 32.53 -2.40
C ASP A 222 11.58 31.79 -3.55
N ASN A 223 11.16 30.54 -3.82
CA ASN A 223 11.69 29.65 -4.85
C ASN A 223 13.17 29.27 -4.69
N LYS A 224 13.71 29.36 -3.48
CA LYS A 224 15.09 28.94 -3.19
C LYS A 224 15.13 27.60 -2.49
N PHE A 225 16.18 26.84 -2.75
CA PHE A 225 16.46 25.61 -2.02
C PHE A 225 17.07 25.92 -0.65
N LYS A 226 16.42 25.47 0.43
CA LYS A 226 16.73 25.85 1.81
C LYS A 226 16.67 24.69 2.79
N ILE A 227 17.33 24.89 3.93
CA ILE A 227 17.13 24.16 5.18
C ILE A 227 16.58 25.07 6.28
N GLY A 228 15.77 24.53 7.20
CA GLY A 228 15.22 25.32 8.30
C GLY A 228 14.18 24.59 9.15
N GLY A 229 13.54 25.33 10.05
CA GLY A 229 12.48 24.81 10.92
C GLY A 229 12.96 23.81 11.99
N PHE A 230 12.01 23.19 12.70
CA PHE A 230 12.28 22.25 13.79
C PHE A 230 13.35 22.76 14.78
N SER A 231 14.41 21.99 14.99
CA SER A 231 15.47 22.28 15.95
C SER A 231 16.36 23.45 15.51
N MET A 232 16.28 23.88 14.24
CA MET A 232 16.92 25.11 13.77
C MET A 232 16.13 26.38 14.16
N GLY A 233 14.90 26.23 14.67
CA GLY A 233 14.02 27.34 15.03
C GLY A 233 13.31 27.96 13.82
N ALA A 234 12.76 29.17 14.01
CA ALA A 234 12.04 29.93 12.99
C ALA A 234 13.00 30.58 11.97
N VAL A 235 13.82 29.76 11.31
CA VAL A 235 14.82 30.20 10.34
C VAL A 235 14.70 29.40 9.05
N ALA A 236 15.08 30.03 7.94
CA ALA A 236 15.24 29.40 6.64
C ALA A 236 16.57 29.86 6.03
N ARG A 237 17.46 28.91 5.69
CA ARG A 237 18.82 29.16 5.22
C ARG A 237 18.97 28.59 3.81
N THR A 238 19.36 29.44 2.86
CA THR A 238 19.62 29.03 1.47
C THR A 238 20.84 28.14 1.38
N ILE A 239 20.76 27.08 0.57
CA ILE A 239 21.91 26.27 0.18
C ILE A 239 22.60 26.92 -1.01
N TYR A 240 23.92 27.05 -0.93
CA TYR A 240 24.73 27.63 -2.00
C TYR A 240 25.06 26.59 -3.08
N HIS A 241 24.98 27.01 -4.34
CA HIS A 241 25.42 26.29 -5.54
C HIS A 241 25.98 27.29 -6.57
N GLU A 242 26.53 26.81 -7.67
CA GLU A 242 27.16 27.64 -8.71
C GLU A 242 26.25 28.74 -9.29
N GLY A 243 24.94 28.53 -9.27
CA GLY A 243 23.96 29.50 -9.74
C GLY A 243 23.61 30.63 -8.76
N ASN A 244 24.04 30.55 -7.49
CA ASN A 244 23.74 31.58 -6.48
C ASN A 244 24.94 31.98 -5.59
N ALA A 245 26.13 31.40 -5.81
CA ALA A 245 27.32 31.70 -5.04
C ALA A 245 27.84 33.13 -5.27
N VAL A 246 27.66 33.67 -6.49
CA VAL A 246 28.05 35.04 -6.86
C VAL A 246 26.80 35.88 -7.08
N GLY A 247 26.74 37.05 -6.46
CA GLY A 247 25.57 37.93 -6.49
C GLY A 247 25.68 39.01 -5.42
N THR A 248 24.56 39.67 -5.09
CA THR A 248 24.56 40.67 -4.01
C THR A 248 24.83 40.01 -2.67
N VAL A 249 25.89 40.46 -2.00
CA VAL A 249 26.28 40.06 -0.65
C VAL A 249 25.48 40.91 0.33
N SER A 250 24.83 40.28 1.29
CA SER A 250 24.01 40.95 2.29
C SER A 250 23.99 40.17 3.60
N GLN A 251 23.64 40.88 4.68
CA GLN A 251 23.52 40.33 6.01
C GLN A 251 22.37 41.00 6.76
N SER A 252 21.88 40.31 7.78
CA SER A 252 20.97 40.88 8.76
C SER A 252 21.36 40.38 10.16
N GLY A 253 21.60 41.30 11.09
CA GLY A 253 21.97 40.96 12.48
C GLY A 253 23.28 40.18 12.61
N GLY A 254 24.25 40.43 11.72
CA GLY A 254 25.53 39.71 11.64
C GLY A 254 25.45 38.36 10.93
N LEU A 255 24.26 37.96 10.46
CA LEU A 255 24.06 36.70 9.76
C LEU A 255 24.00 36.94 8.24
N PRO A 256 24.82 36.21 7.46
CA PRO A 256 24.68 36.09 6.01
C PRO A 256 23.25 35.84 5.52
N THR A 257 22.78 36.67 4.57
CA THR A 257 21.48 36.51 3.90
C THR A 257 21.57 36.53 2.37
N GLY A 258 22.71 36.94 1.82
CA GLY A 258 22.95 37.11 0.38
C GLY A 258 23.85 36.03 -0.24
N ALA A 259 24.44 36.35 -1.39
CA ALA A 259 25.45 35.52 -2.07
C ALA A 259 26.77 35.46 -1.28
N ILE A 260 27.70 34.60 -1.69
CA ILE A 260 29.01 34.46 -1.03
C ILE A 260 29.94 35.62 -1.40
N ILE A 261 29.94 36.01 -2.68
CA ILE A 261 30.82 37.04 -3.24
C ILE A 261 30.01 37.99 -4.12
N GLU A 262 30.25 39.30 -3.94
CA GLU A 262 29.76 40.37 -4.81
C GLU A 262 30.96 41.08 -5.41
N THR A 263 30.94 41.31 -6.72
CA THR A 263 31.90 42.19 -7.38
C THR A 263 31.18 43.31 -8.11
N GLY A 264 31.83 44.46 -8.21
CA GLY A 264 31.29 45.58 -8.95
C GLY A 264 32.33 46.64 -9.25
N ASN A 265 31.94 47.61 -10.07
CA ASN A 265 32.76 48.74 -10.48
C ASN A 265 31.94 50.03 -10.32
N LEU A 266 32.39 50.94 -9.46
CA LEU A 266 31.77 52.23 -9.20
C LEU A 266 32.86 53.25 -8.91
N ASN A 267 32.59 54.55 -9.11
CA ASN A 267 33.51 55.64 -8.78
C ASN A 267 34.93 55.49 -9.39
N GLY A 268 35.04 54.82 -10.55
CA GLY A 268 36.33 54.59 -11.22
C GLY A 268 37.21 53.51 -10.56
N GLY A 269 36.65 52.66 -9.70
CA GLY A 269 37.36 51.54 -9.08
C GLY A 269 36.49 50.29 -8.93
N THR A 270 37.12 49.16 -8.57
CA THR A 270 36.42 47.89 -8.35
C THR A 270 36.29 47.56 -6.88
N PHE A 271 35.24 46.83 -6.51
CA PHE A 271 35.12 46.23 -5.19
C PHE A 271 34.86 44.73 -5.27
N THR A 272 35.24 44.04 -4.20
CA THR A 272 34.86 42.66 -3.90
C THR A 272 34.34 42.62 -2.48
N LYS A 273 33.07 42.29 -2.26
CA LYS A 273 32.53 41.98 -0.93
C LYS A 273 32.47 40.47 -0.75
N TYR A 274 32.77 40.05 0.46
CA TYR A 274 32.68 38.67 0.92
C TYR A 274 31.62 38.56 2.00
N LEU A 275 30.98 37.39 2.06
CA LEU A 275 29.89 37.09 2.99
C LEU A 275 30.26 37.20 4.46
N ASP A 276 31.53 36.97 4.78
CA ASP A 276 32.09 37.15 6.13
C ASP A 276 32.11 38.63 6.58
N GLY A 277 31.85 39.55 5.65
CA GLY A 277 31.86 40.99 5.85
C GLY A 277 33.13 41.68 5.38
N THR A 278 34.12 40.95 4.88
CA THR A 278 35.32 41.53 4.28
C THR A 278 34.96 42.24 2.97
N MET A 279 35.53 43.43 2.74
CA MET A 279 35.45 44.13 1.48
C MET A 279 36.84 44.59 1.04
N ILE A 280 37.11 44.47 -0.26
CA ILE A 280 38.33 44.97 -0.89
C ILE A 280 37.93 45.95 -1.99
N CYS A 281 38.31 47.21 -1.84
CA CYS A 281 38.19 48.24 -2.88
C CYS A 281 39.55 48.50 -3.53
N ARG A 282 39.55 48.73 -4.84
CA ARG A 282 40.76 48.97 -5.64
C ARG A 282 40.47 50.10 -6.61
N GLY A 283 41.43 51.00 -6.81
CA GLY A 283 41.29 52.06 -7.80
C GLY A 283 42.63 52.58 -8.28
N ILE A 284 42.58 53.28 -9.42
CA ILE A 284 43.73 53.90 -10.09
C ILE A 284 43.31 55.30 -10.54
N SER A 285 44.21 56.26 -10.47
CA SER A 285 43.95 57.61 -10.99
C SER A 285 43.68 57.53 -12.50
N PRO A 286 42.72 58.29 -13.04
CA PRO A 286 42.38 58.20 -14.47
C PRO A 286 43.51 58.66 -15.38
N THR A 287 44.41 59.50 -14.86
CA THR A 287 45.59 60.04 -15.55
C THR A 287 46.83 59.95 -14.66
N PRO A 288 48.04 59.94 -15.23
CA PRO A 288 49.26 60.02 -14.44
C PRO A 288 49.42 61.43 -13.86
N VAL A 289 49.93 61.52 -12.64
CA VAL A 289 50.07 62.78 -11.91
C VAL A 289 51.55 63.08 -11.70
N ALA A 290 51.97 64.30 -12.05
CA ALA A 290 53.35 64.72 -11.94
C ALA A 290 53.71 65.12 -10.51
N ALA A 291 54.85 64.65 -10.01
CA ALA A 291 55.45 65.10 -8.76
C ALA A 291 56.23 66.39 -9.02
N SER A 292 55.54 67.52 -9.18
CA SER A 292 56.15 68.78 -9.61
C SER A 292 56.29 69.85 -8.51
N GLN A 293 55.71 69.63 -7.33
CA GLN A 293 55.79 70.56 -6.20
C GLN A 293 56.96 70.20 -5.29
N GLY A 294 57.79 71.16 -4.89
CA GLY A 294 58.97 70.91 -4.06
C GLY A 294 58.63 70.79 -2.56
N GLY A 295 59.22 69.80 -1.89
CA GLY A 295 59.08 69.55 -0.44
C GLY A 295 60.40 69.07 0.17
N GLY A 296 61.40 69.94 0.24
CA GLY A 296 62.77 69.56 0.61
C GLY A 296 63.48 68.86 -0.56
N PRO A 297 64.22 67.74 -0.33
CA PRO A 297 64.93 67.02 -1.39
C PRO A 297 64.03 66.12 -2.25
N ILE A 298 62.72 66.18 -2.04
CA ILE A 298 61.71 65.40 -2.78
C ILE A 298 60.69 66.33 -3.43
N PHE A 299 60.04 65.82 -4.46
CA PHE A 299 58.91 66.44 -5.12
C PHE A 299 57.65 65.60 -4.93
N TYR A 300 56.49 66.26 -4.91
CA TYR A 300 55.21 65.63 -4.73
C TYR A 300 54.14 66.22 -5.66
N SER A 301 53.07 65.47 -5.90
CA SER A 301 51.96 65.90 -6.73
C SER A 301 50.92 66.72 -5.96
N GLY A 302 50.00 67.39 -6.68
CA GLY A 302 48.72 67.78 -6.08
C GLY A 302 47.99 66.56 -5.48
N GLY A 303 47.09 66.81 -4.54
CA GLY A 303 46.28 65.76 -3.90
C GLY A 303 45.37 65.07 -4.91
N VAL A 304 45.44 63.74 -4.98
CA VAL A 304 44.59 62.89 -5.80
C VAL A 304 43.52 62.30 -4.90
N SER A 305 42.27 62.68 -5.15
CA SER A 305 41.12 62.17 -4.38
C SER A 305 40.60 60.86 -4.97
N PHE A 306 40.52 59.83 -4.14
CA PHE A 306 39.85 58.58 -4.47
C PHE A 306 38.58 58.44 -3.65
N VAL A 307 37.48 58.20 -4.34
CA VAL A 307 36.24 57.72 -3.73
C VAL A 307 36.20 56.21 -3.85
N PHE A 308 35.97 55.51 -2.74
CA PHE A 308 35.84 54.06 -2.76
C PHE A 308 34.57 53.65 -3.53
N PRO A 309 34.61 52.58 -4.35
CA PRO A 309 33.47 52.08 -5.10
C PRO A 309 32.28 51.67 -4.23
N ALA A 310 32.53 51.32 -2.98
CA ALA A 310 31.52 51.06 -1.96
C ALA A 310 32.02 51.59 -0.60
N PRO A 311 31.12 52.11 0.26
CA PRO A 311 31.48 52.58 1.59
C PRO A 311 31.81 51.42 2.53
N PHE A 312 32.84 51.59 3.37
CA PHE A 312 33.14 50.68 4.47
C PHE A 312 32.31 51.03 5.72
N ALA A 313 32.10 50.08 6.61
CA ALA A 313 31.44 50.30 7.90
C ALA A 313 32.30 51.10 8.89
N ALA A 314 33.62 51.03 8.72
CA ALA A 314 34.63 51.78 9.47
C ALA A 314 35.80 52.13 8.54
N VAL A 315 36.72 52.98 9.01
CA VAL A 315 37.91 53.35 8.22
C VAL A 315 38.71 52.08 7.88
N PRO A 316 38.93 51.76 6.58
CA PRO A 316 39.64 50.56 6.16
C PRO A 316 41.16 50.72 6.29
N ALA A 317 41.88 49.60 6.23
CA ALA A 317 43.31 49.62 5.98
C ALA A 317 43.57 49.93 4.51
N VAL A 318 44.36 50.96 4.21
CA VAL A 318 44.62 51.41 2.84
C VAL A 318 46.11 51.35 2.53
N THR A 319 46.44 50.71 1.42
CA THR A 319 47.79 50.72 0.85
C THR A 319 47.78 51.54 -0.43
N MET A 320 48.70 52.50 -0.51
CA MET A 320 48.91 53.32 -1.71
C MET A 320 50.07 52.75 -2.52
N GLN A 321 49.92 52.74 -3.84
CA GLN A 321 50.96 52.31 -4.78
C GLN A 321 51.08 53.33 -5.90
N ALA A 322 52.28 53.45 -6.47
CA ALA A 322 52.54 54.26 -7.65
C ALA A 322 52.99 53.36 -8.82
N ILE A 323 52.39 53.51 -9.99
CA ILE A 323 52.83 52.92 -11.26
C ILE A 323 53.48 54.02 -12.09
N THR A 324 54.81 54.12 -11.96
CA THR A 324 55.61 55.17 -12.60
C THR A 324 55.40 55.14 -14.12
N SER A 325 55.01 56.26 -14.72
CA SER A 325 54.73 56.38 -16.15
C SER A 325 55.80 57.15 -16.91
N ASN A 326 56.50 58.08 -16.25
CA ASN A 326 57.56 58.88 -16.89
C ASN A 326 58.58 59.37 -15.85
N GLY A 327 59.80 59.66 -16.31
CA GLY A 327 60.86 60.28 -15.50
C GLY A 327 61.61 59.28 -14.60
N TYR A 328 61.41 59.38 -13.29
CA TYR A 328 62.19 58.70 -12.25
C TYR A 328 61.28 57.88 -11.31
N PHE A 329 61.83 57.09 -10.39
CA PHE A 329 61.01 56.25 -9.50
C PHE A 329 60.04 57.08 -8.64
N CYS A 330 58.83 56.57 -8.47
CA CYS A 330 57.77 57.19 -7.66
C CYS A 330 57.27 56.24 -6.58
N TRP A 331 56.76 56.78 -5.47
CA TRP A 331 55.95 56.05 -4.48
C TRP A 331 54.66 56.81 -4.18
N GLY A 332 53.65 56.07 -3.70
CA GLY A 332 52.40 56.65 -3.23
C GLY A 332 52.49 56.98 -1.75
N ALA A 333 51.99 58.16 -1.37
CA ALA A 333 51.83 58.55 0.03
C ALA A 333 50.36 58.95 0.27
N SER A 334 49.82 58.62 1.44
CA SER A 334 48.53 59.16 1.88
C SER A 334 48.69 60.61 2.31
N ASP A 335 47.76 61.47 1.90
CA ASP A 335 47.63 62.84 2.41
C ASP A 335 46.58 62.84 3.52
N GLY A 336 47.05 62.78 4.77
CA GLY A 336 46.20 62.59 5.95
C GLY A 336 45.69 61.16 6.10
N SER A 337 44.53 61.02 6.76
CA SER A 337 43.90 59.73 7.08
C SER A 337 42.82 59.37 6.08
N ALA A 338 42.66 58.08 5.80
CA ALA A 338 41.51 57.58 5.06
C ALA A 338 40.21 57.81 5.83
N THR A 339 39.11 57.88 5.08
CA THR A 339 37.74 57.83 5.60
C THR A 339 37.08 56.51 5.21
N ALA A 340 35.88 56.24 5.71
CA ALA A 340 35.09 55.08 5.28
C ALA A 340 34.71 55.10 3.79
N THR A 341 34.81 56.25 3.12
CA THR A 341 34.32 56.45 1.75
C THR A 341 35.42 56.84 0.75
N GLY A 342 36.65 57.08 1.20
CA GLY A 342 37.72 57.51 0.32
C GLY A 342 39.02 57.89 1.02
N ILE A 343 40.02 58.23 0.22
CA ILE A 343 41.35 58.66 0.66
C ILE A 343 41.90 59.70 -0.32
N ILE A 344 42.70 60.63 0.18
CA ILE A 344 43.51 61.52 -0.66
C ILE A 344 44.95 61.01 -0.62
N GLY A 345 45.61 60.95 -1.77
CA GLY A 345 47.01 60.54 -1.86
C GLY A 345 47.83 61.42 -2.78
N ARG A 346 49.14 61.24 -2.75
CA ARG A 346 50.10 61.95 -3.59
C ARG A 346 51.11 61.00 -4.19
N VAL A 347 51.55 61.32 -5.40
CA VAL A 347 52.75 60.75 -5.99
C VAL A 347 53.94 61.52 -5.44
N VAL A 348 54.97 60.81 -5.00
CA VAL A 348 56.21 61.40 -4.47
C VAL A 348 57.41 60.81 -5.21
N SER A 349 58.41 61.64 -5.52
CA SER A 349 59.62 61.25 -6.24
C SER A 349 60.79 62.17 -5.87
N PRO A 350 62.06 61.76 -5.97
CA PRO A 350 63.19 62.68 -5.87
C PRO A 350 63.37 63.56 -7.14
N SER A 351 62.58 63.35 -8.19
CA SER A 351 62.63 64.14 -9.44
C SER A 351 61.34 64.92 -9.68
N SER A 352 61.46 66.18 -10.11
CA SER A 352 60.34 67.05 -10.48
C SER A 352 59.69 66.73 -11.82
N THR A 353 60.35 65.88 -12.63
CA THR A 353 59.87 65.47 -13.96
C THR A 353 59.17 64.12 -13.93
N ALA A 354 59.12 63.46 -12.77
CA ALA A 354 58.50 62.16 -12.63
C ALA A 354 56.97 62.26 -12.60
N SER A 355 56.30 61.32 -13.26
CA SER A 355 54.85 61.16 -13.18
C SER A 355 54.48 59.70 -13.03
N SER A 356 53.37 59.46 -12.34
CA SER A 356 52.89 58.11 -12.03
C SER A 356 51.38 58.07 -11.98
N TYR A 357 50.79 56.94 -12.34
CA TYR A 357 49.44 56.63 -11.89
C TYR A 357 49.49 56.31 -10.40
N LEU A 358 48.56 56.87 -9.63
CA LEU A 358 48.42 56.55 -8.23
C LEU A 358 47.34 55.48 -8.09
N CYS A 359 47.59 54.47 -7.28
CA CYS A 359 46.68 53.35 -7.06
C CYS A 359 46.46 53.15 -5.57
N TYR A 360 45.34 52.53 -5.23
CA TYR A 360 45.09 52.09 -3.85
C TYR A 360 44.49 50.69 -3.82
N ILE A 361 44.73 50.00 -2.71
CA ILE A 361 43.94 48.85 -2.25
C ILE A 361 43.46 49.18 -0.83
N ALA A 362 42.15 49.20 -0.63
CA ALA A 362 41.52 49.39 0.67
C ALA A 362 40.85 48.09 1.10
N VAL A 363 41.15 47.60 2.30
CA VAL A 363 40.61 46.37 2.88
C VAL A 363 39.95 46.70 4.22
N GLY A 364 38.71 46.28 4.40
CA GLY A 364 37.93 46.59 5.60
C GLY A 364 36.64 45.81 5.67
N ARG A 365 35.71 46.25 6.52
CA ARG A 365 34.39 45.64 6.68
C ARG A 365 33.32 46.43 5.92
N TRP A 366 32.35 45.77 5.30
CA TRP A 366 31.19 46.44 4.70
C TRP A 366 29.95 46.50 5.61
N PHE A 367 29.96 45.78 6.75
CA PHE A 367 28.96 45.86 7.80
C PHE A 367 29.56 45.65 9.18
#